data_AF-A0A9D5KAH0-F1
#
_entry.id   AF-A0A9D5KAH0-F1
#
_cell.length_a   1.000
_cell.length_b   1.000
_cell.length_c   1.000
_cell.angle_alpha   90.00
_cell.angle_beta   90.00
_cell.angle_gamma   90.00
#
_symmetry.space_group_name_H-M   'P 1'
#
loop_
_entity.id
_entity.type
_entity.pdbx_description
1 polymer ?
#
loop_
_entity_poly.entity_id
_entity_poly.type
_entity_poly.pdbx_seq_one_letter_code
_entity_poly.pdbx_strand_id
1 'polypeptide(L)'
;MKRIILVSLVCIMAGFMAVGCENTDEEIEAIKQWVLEDTTYFDASTPEDTAPDQSTLAMMPMAIDTVDSAFYWWRGKQTSDTTDIEVDVVDDSGWVEWTRHHAAALNVFAFDSDSANWVHWAKDYDETTRIRGIFRKTGTDADPYMGWTLERISCAVGSSDNSSVSIDSIKLLTQTDEILLQAPFEEEFFHVDSLVKFKSLEQISITLYANDEETVAHLHTILLWPVRDTFSNAGGGVHEGTWNAQLWESLRYAIFDLMKASSLYEQDGEYDYDGVLLPYVISNE
;
A
#
# COMPACT_ATOMS: atom_id res chain seq x y z
N MET A 1 13.42 -54.64 32.07
CA MET A 1 13.76 -53.21 32.26
C MET A 1 13.97 -52.45 30.96
N LYS A 2 14.84 -52.88 30.02
CA LYS A 2 15.07 -52.16 28.74
C LYS A 2 13.82 -51.94 27.86
N ARG A 3 12.83 -52.86 27.90
CA ARG A 3 11.57 -52.74 27.14
C ARG A 3 10.57 -51.74 27.73
N ILE A 4 10.64 -51.43 29.03
CA ILE A 4 9.71 -50.49 29.68
C ILE A 4 10.17 -49.05 29.41
N ILE A 5 11.49 -48.81 29.43
CA ILE A 5 12.07 -47.49 29.15
C ILE A 5 11.81 -47.04 27.71
N LEU A 6 11.84 -47.97 26.74
CA LEU A 6 11.58 -47.65 25.33
C LEU A 6 10.13 -47.23 25.08
N VAL A 7 9.16 -47.87 25.77
CA VAL A 7 7.73 -47.53 25.64
C VAL A 7 7.44 -46.17 26.28
N SER A 8 8.04 -45.88 27.44
CA SER A 8 7.90 -44.57 28.10
C SER A 8 8.49 -43.42 27.26
N LEU A 9 9.63 -43.63 26.59
CA LEU A 9 10.23 -42.60 25.74
C LEU A 9 9.39 -42.31 24.48
N VAL A 10 8.78 -43.35 23.90
CA VAL A 10 7.90 -43.22 22.73
C VAL A 10 6.58 -42.55 23.11
N CYS A 11 6.01 -42.84 24.28
CA CYS A 11 4.81 -42.15 24.76
C CYS A 11 5.08 -40.67 25.13
N ILE A 12 6.26 -40.35 25.66
CA ILE A 12 6.65 -38.97 25.94
C ILE A 12 6.87 -38.20 24.63
N MET A 13 7.58 -38.79 23.65
CA MET A 13 7.76 -38.15 22.34
C MET A 13 6.44 -38.00 21.56
N ALA A 14 5.54 -38.98 21.62
CA ALA A 14 4.21 -38.87 21.02
C ALA A 14 3.34 -37.82 21.73
N GLY A 15 3.49 -37.67 23.06
CA GLY A 15 2.83 -36.61 23.83
C GLY A 15 3.36 -35.20 23.49
N PHE A 16 4.66 -35.05 23.24
CA PHE A 16 5.23 -33.76 22.80
C PHE A 16 4.90 -33.42 21.34
N MET A 17 4.67 -34.42 20.46
CA MET A 17 4.24 -34.17 19.08
C MET A 17 2.74 -33.89 18.96
N ALA A 18 1.90 -34.38 19.88
CA ALA A 18 0.45 -34.13 19.85
C ALA A 18 0.05 -32.77 20.46
N VAL A 19 0.82 -32.24 21.40
CA VAL A 19 0.48 -30.98 22.11
C VAL A 19 0.83 -29.72 21.30
N GLY A 20 1.57 -29.85 20.19
CA GLY A 20 2.02 -28.70 19.38
C GLY A 20 1.21 -28.40 18.12
N CYS A 21 0.14 -29.14 17.81
CA CYS A 21 -0.58 -29.03 16.53
C CYS A 21 -2.10 -28.89 16.62
N GLU A 22 -2.71 -28.85 17.81
CA GLU A 22 -4.16 -29.07 17.88
C GLU A 22 -5.04 -27.89 17.45
N ASN A 23 -4.56 -26.63 17.43
CA ASN A 23 -5.41 -25.47 17.07
C ASN A 23 -4.84 -24.49 16.02
N THR A 24 -3.63 -24.72 15.49
CA THR A 24 -2.96 -23.75 14.60
C THR A 24 -3.77 -23.46 13.33
N ASP A 25 -4.43 -24.47 12.77
CA ASP A 25 -5.28 -24.30 11.57
C ASP A 25 -6.52 -23.42 11.88
N GLU A 26 -7.15 -23.59 13.04
CA GLU A 26 -8.31 -22.76 13.45
C GLU A 26 -7.88 -21.31 13.71
N GLU A 27 -6.70 -21.12 14.30
CA GLU A 27 -6.12 -19.79 14.53
C GLU A 27 -5.76 -19.08 13.23
N ILE A 28 -5.18 -19.79 12.27
CA ILE A 28 -4.90 -19.29 10.92
C ILE A 28 -6.20 -18.82 10.25
N GLU A 29 -7.24 -19.65 10.26
CA GLU A 29 -8.51 -19.29 9.64
C GLU A 29 -9.22 -18.15 10.38
N ALA A 30 -9.09 -18.05 11.70
CA ALA A 30 -9.60 -16.92 12.47
C ALA A 30 -8.93 -15.60 12.07
N ILE A 31 -7.60 -15.59 11.88
CA ILE A 31 -6.85 -14.41 11.42
C ILE A 31 -7.23 -14.07 9.97
N LYS A 32 -7.31 -15.06 9.07
CA LYS A 32 -7.76 -14.81 7.68
C LYS A 32 -9.15 -14.19 7.63
N GLN A 33 -10.08 -14.69 8.45
CA GLN A 33 -11.42 -14.13 8.52
C GLN A 33 -11.40 -12.69 9.04
N TRP A 34 -10.56 -12.39 10.03
CA TRP A 34 -10.35 -11.01 10.51
C TRP A 34 -9.90 -10.11 9.36
N VAL A 35 -8.89 -10.54 8.59
CA VAL A 35 -8.32 -9.78 7.47
C VAL A 35 -9.34 -9.57 6.36
N LEU A 36 -10.18 -10.56 6.06
CA LEU A 36 -11.23 -10.46 5.04
C LEU A 36 -12.39 -9.55 5.44
N GLU A 37 -12.68 -9.43 6.73
CA GLU A 37 -13.74 -8.58 7.27
C GLU A 37 -13.27 -7.15 7.62
N ASP A 38 -11.95 -6.92 7.65
CA ASP A 38 -11.38 -5.62 7.98
C ASP A 38 -11.62 -4.60 6.86
N THR A 39 -12.16 -3.44 7.23
CA THR A 39 -12.45 -2.33 6.31
C THR A 39 -11.54 -1.13 6.54
N THR A 40 -10.43 -1.32 7.25
CA THR A 40 -9.61 -0.21 7.79
C THR A 40 -8.16 -0.29 7.31
N TYR A 41 -7.53 -1.44 7.47
CA TYR A 41 -6.11 -1.71 7.21
C TYR A 41 -5.87 -2.56 5.98
N PHE A 42 -6.62 -3.65 5.81
CA PHE A 42 -6.45 -4.61 4.72
C PHE A 42 -7.43 -4.42 3.56
N ASP A 43 -8.35 -3.46 3.65
CA ASP A 43 -9.12 -2.97 2.51
C ASP A 43 -8.28 -1.98 1.68
N ALA A 44 -7.11 -2.44 1.22
CA ALA A 44 -6.25 -1.70 0.31
C ALA A 44 -6.81 -1.68 -1.13
N SER A 45 -7.96 -2.33 -1.38
CA SER A 45 -8.73 -1.98 -2.56
C SER A 45 -9.32 -0.60 -2.35
N THR A 46 -9.00 0.34 -3.22
CA THR A 46 -9.64 1.63 -3.31
C THR A 46 -10.72 1.55 -4.40
N PRO A 47 -11.97 1.15 -4.12
CA PRO A 47 -13.10 1.39 -5.03
C PRO A 47 -13.16 2.84 -5.52
N GLU A 48 -12.57 3.75 -4.76
CA GLU A 48 -12.43 5.17 -5.03
C GLU A 48 -11.33 5.52 -6.05
N ASP A 49 -10.34 4.64 -6.28
CA ASP A 49 -9.39 4.75 -7.41
C ASP A 49 -10.00 4.27 -8.73
N THR A 50 -11.06 3.46 -8.67
CA THR A 50 -11.81 3.10 -9.85
C THR A 50 -12.82 4.19 -10.18
N ALA A 51 -12.48 5.05 -11.14
CA ALA A 51 -13.48 5.94 -11.72
C ALA A 51 -14.59 5.09 -12.35
N PRO A 52 -15.87 5.25 -11.94
CA PRO A 52 -16.97 4.64 -12.67
C PRO A 52 -16.97 5.20 -14.09
N ASP A 53 -16.89 4.29 -15.06
CA ASP A 53 -17.38 4.42 -16.43
C ASP A 53 -17.48 5.86 -16.97
N GLN A 54 -16.33 6.40 -17.40
CA GLN A 54 -16.15 7.52 -18.36
C GLN A 54 -16.91 8.85 -18.17
N SER A 55 -17.77 9.07 -17.17
CA SER A 55 -18.73 10.18 -17.25
C SER A 55 -18.86 11.14 -16.05
N THR A 56 -18.16 10.97 -14.92
CA THR A 56 -18.44 11.82 -13.73
C THR A 56 -17.26 12.37 -12.93
N LEU A 57 -16.01 12.26 -13.38
CA LEU A 57 -14.93 13.06 -12.76
C LEU A 57 -14.86 14.44 -13.41
N ALA A 58 -15.62 15.34 -12.79
CA ALA A 58 -15.53 16.78 -12.98
C ALA A 58 -14.07 17.24 -12.95
N MET A 59 -13.65 17.84 -14.06
CA MET A 59 -12.60 18.84 -14.20
C MET A 59 -11.86 19.23 -12.89
N MET A 60 -10.57 18.84 -12.76
CA MET A 60 -9.44 19.49 -12.01
C MET A 60 -8.60 18.49 -11.17
N PRO A 61 -7.30 18.78 -10.89
CA PRO A 61 -6.38 19.73 -11.52
C PRO A 61 -5.49 19.03 -12.57
N MET A 62 -5.10 19.78 -13.60
CA MET A 62 -4.08 19.33 -14.56
C MET A 62 -2.70 19.41 -13.88
N ALA A 63 -1.87 18.38 -14.02
CA ALA A 63 -0.43 18.54 -13.85
C ALA A 63 0.05 19.37 -15.06
N ILE A 64 0.13 20.70 -14.88
CA ILE A 64 0.67 21.62 -15.89
C ILE A 64 2.04 22.06 -15.41
N ASP A 65 3.08 21.37 -15.83
CA ASP A 65 4.44 21.93 -15.72
C ASP A 65 4.67 22.92 -16.87
N THR A 66 4.25 22.54 -18.08
CA THR A 66 4.09 23.42 -19.26
C THR A 66 2.92 22.92 -20.11
N VAL A 67 2.40 23.74 -21.04
CA VAL A 67 1.34 23.28 -21.98
C VAL A 67 1.82 22.07 -22.80
N ASP A 68 3.12 21.98 -23.06
CA ASP A 68 3.75 20.93 -23.87
C ASP A 68 3.96 19.60 -23.11
N SER A 69 3.73 19.58 -21.80
CA SER A 69 3.84 18.39 -20.94
C SER A 69 2.59 18.17 -20.09
N ALA A 70 1.46 18.79 -20.44
CA ALA A 70 0.23 18.68 -19.68
C ALA A 70 -0.42 17.30 -19.89
N PHE A 71 -0.64 16.58 -18.80
CA PHE A 71 -1.37 15.32 -18.81
C PHE A 71 -2.27 15.16 -17.59
N TYR A 72 -3.21 14.24 -17.71
CA TYR A 72 -4.06 13.75 -16.64
C TYR A 72 -4.15 12.24 -16.75
N TRP A 73 -4.09 11.53 -15.64
CA TRP A 73 -4.15 10.07 -15.66
C TRP A 73 -5.00 9.49 -14.53
N TRP A 74 -5.56 8.32 -14.81
CA TRP A 74 -6.34 7.55 -13.86
C TRP A 74 -6.31 6.06 -14.18
N ARG A 75 -6.49 5.24 -13.15
CA ARG A 75 -6.73 3.80 -13.31
C ARG A 75 -8.19 3.58 -13.71
N GLY A 76 -8.40 2.78 -14.75
CA GLY A 76 -9.73 2.32 -15.12
C GLY A 76 -10.31 1.37 -14.07
N LYS A 77 -11.54 0.90 -14.30
CA LYS A 77 -12.16 -0.09 -13.43
C LYS A 77 -11.27 -1.34 -13.34
N GLN A 78 -10.80 -1.63 -12.15
CA GLN A 78 -9.97 -2.79 -11.86
C GLN A 78 -10.80 -4.07 -11.90
N THR A 79 -10.27 -5.07 -12.59
CA THR A 79 -10.54 -6.48 -12.34
C THR A 79 -9.45 -6.98 -11.43
N SER A 80 -9.83 -7.51 -10.27
CA SER A 80 -8.86 -8.06 -9.33
C SER A 80 -9.06 -9.56 -9.22
N ASP A 81 -7.96 -10.27 -9.08
CA ASP A 81 -7.98 -11.70 -8.76
C ASP A 81 -8.47 -11.95 -7.33
N THR A 82 -8.56 -13.24 -6.99
CA THR A 82 -8.84 -13.65 -5.61
C THR A 82 -7.69 -13.18 -4.72
N THR A 83 -8.03 -12.51 -3.63
CA THR A 83 -7.06 -12.13 -2.60
C THR A 83 -6.35 -13.37 -2.07
N ASP A 84 -5.02 -13.33 -2.02
CA ASP A 84 -4.20 -14.32 -1.35
C ASP A 84 -3.83 -13.84 0.06
N ILE A 85 -3.99 -14.70 1.06
CA ILE A 85 -3.70 -14.37 2.47
C ILE A 85 -2.88 -15.50 3.05
N GLU A 86 -1.59 -15.23 3.24
CA GLU A 86 -0.66 -16.10 3.94
C GLU A 86 -0.65 -15.73 5.42
N VAL A 87 -0.72 -16.74 6.29
CA VAL A 87 -0.68 -16.57 7.74
C VAL A 87 0.27 -17.60 8.33
N ASP A 88 1.21 -17.13 9.15
CA ASP A 88 2.09 -17.96 9.98
C ASP A 88 1.85 -17.64 11.46
N VAL A 89 1.60 -18.66 12.28
CA VAL A 89 1.29 -18.51 13.70
C VAL A 89 2.37 -19.18 14.54
N VAL A 90 2.98 -18.40 15.42
CA VAL A 90 3.96 -18.87 16.40
C VAL A 90 3.52 -18.39 17.79
N ASP A 91 3.13 -19.34 18.64
CA ASP A 91 2.61 -19.11 19.98
C ASP A 91 1.43 -18.11 19.97
N ASP A 92 1.63 -16.91 20.55
CA ASP A 92 0.61 -15.85 20.64
C ASP A 92 0.77 -14.78 19.54
N SER A 93 1.61 -15.01 18.53
CA SER A 93 1.91 -14.08 17.45
C SER A 93 1.55 -14.67 16.10
N GLY A 94 0.80 -13.92 15.28
CA GLY A 94 0.50 -14.26 13.91
C GLY A 94 1.12 -13.26 12.94
N TRP A 95 1.92 -13.70 11.99
CA TRP A 95 2.35 -12.90 10.85
C TRP A 95 1.39 -13.12 9.69
N VAL A 96 1.04 -12.04 8.98
CA VAL A 96 0.11 -12.07 7.84
C VAL A 96 0.73 -11.33 6.67
N GLU A 97 0.61 -11.91 5.49
CA GLU A 97 0.76 -11.21 4.21
C GLU A 97 -0.54 -11.31 3.42
N TRP A 98 -1.07 -10.16 3.05
CA TRP A 98 -2.17 -10.02 2.12
C TRP A 98 -1.60 -9.59 0.78
N THR A 99 -1.99 -10.28 -0.29
CA THR A 99 -1.56 -9.96 -1.65
C THR A 99 -2.76 -9.99 -2.59
N ARG A 100 -2.80 -9.05 -3.54
CA ARG A 100 -3.82 -9.03 -4.59
C ARG A 100 -3.26 -8.51 -5.91
N HIS A 101 -3.58 -9.23 -6.98
CA HIS A 101 -3.31 -8.80 -8.35
C HIS A 101 -4.48 -7.97 -8.88
N HIS A 102 -4.15 -6.89 -9.57
CA HIS A 102 -5.08 -5.96 -10.19
C HIS A 102 -4.72 -5.78 -11.66
N ALA A 103 -5.73 -5.92 -12.53
CA ALA A 103 -5.64 -5.66 -13.96
C ALA A 103 -6.72 -4.66 -14.38
N ALA A 104 -6.41 -3.78 -15.32
CA ALA A 104 -7.24 -2.64 -15.74
C ALA A 104 -6.59 -1.93 -16.94
N ALA A 105 -7.05 -0.71 -17.23
CA ALA A 105 -6.36 0.19 -18.16
C ALA A 105 -5.84 1.42 -17.41
N LEU A 106 -4.57 1.77 -17.61
CA LEU A 106 -4.09 3.13 -17.35
C LEU A 106 -4.66 4.03 -18.45
N ASN A 107 -5.41 5.05 -18.06
CA ASN A 107 -5.89 6.06 -18.98
C ASN A 107 -5.06 7.31 -18.81
N VAL A 108 -4.54 7.84 -19.92
CA VAL A 108 -3.78 9.09 -19.97
C VAL A 108 -4.47 10.02 -20.95
N PHE A 109 -4.81 11.22 -20.51
CA PHE A 109 -5.26 12.31 -21.34
C PHE A 109 -4.13 13.33 -21.43
N ALA A 110 -3.43 13.35 -22.55
CA ALA A 110 -2.22 14.14 -22.75
C ALA A 110 -2.43 15.21 -23.83
N PHE A 111 -1.70 16.32 -23.73
CA PHE A 111 -1.63 17.32 -24.79
C PHE A 111 -0.55 16.93 -25.80
N ASP A 112 -0.97 16.66 -27.04
CA ASP A 112 -0.07 16.41 -28.16
C ASP A 112 0.30 17.76 -28.80
N SER A 113 1.56 18.17 -28.62
CA SER A 113 2.09 19.44 -29.12
C SER A 113 2.24 19.47 -30.64
N ASP A 114 2.44 18.32 -31.31
CA ASP A 114 2.57 18.24 -32.76
C ASP A 114 1.23 18.53 -33.45
N SER A 115 0.14 17.98 -32.91
CA SER A 115 -1.22 18.22 -33.42
C SER A 115 -1.95 19.38 -32.74
N ALA A 116 -1.39 19.93 -31.66
CA ALA A 116 -1.99 20.93 -30.78
C ALA A 116 -3.39 20.53 -30.26
N ASN A 117 -3.59 19.24 -29.97
CA ASN A 117 -4.85 18.68 -29.48
C ASN A 117 -4.63 17.79 -28.26
N TRP A 118 -5.71 17.58 -27.50
CA TRP A 118 -5.74 16.57 -26.46
C TRP A 118 -6.00 15.19 -27.06
N VAL A 119 -5.21 14.22 -26.63
CA VAL A 119 -5.31 12.82 -27.03
C VAL A 119 -5.55 11.94 -25.81
N HIS A 120 -6.29 10.85 -26.01
CA HIS A 120 -6.52 9.84 -24.98
C HIS A 120 -5.76 8.57 -25.34
N TRP A 121 -4.95 8.09 -24.41
CA TRP A 121 -4.26 6.82 -24.48
C TRP A 121 -4.84 5.90 -23.41
N ALA A 122 -5.13 4.67 -23.81
CA ALA A 122 -5.47 3.59 -22.90
C ALA A 122 -4.40 2.52 -23.03
N LYS A 123 -3.75 2.19 -21.92
CA LYS A 123 -2.63 1.26 -21.83
C LYS A 123 -3.01 0.14 -20.89
N ASP A 124 -2.48 -1.05 -21.15
CA ASP A 124 -2.66 -2.17 -20.23
C ASP A 124 -1.96 -1.84 -18.90
N TYR A 125 -2.65 -2.16 -17.82
CA TYR A 125 -2.21 -1.96 -16.45
C TYR A 125 -2.35 -3.29 -15.74
N ASP A 126 -1.26 -3.72 -15.09
CA ASP A 126 -1.19 -4.88 -14.23
C ASP A 126 -0.29 -4.51 -13.03
N GLU A 127 -0.79 -4.70 -11.82
CA GLU A 127 -0.01 -4.49 -10.60
C GLU A 127 -0.36 -5.50 -9.51
N THR A 128 0.63 -5.80 -8.68
CA THR A 128 0.46 -6.61 -7.48
C THR A 128 0.60 -5.72 -6.25
N THR A 129 -0.44 -5.69 -5.42
CA THR A 129 -0.44 -5.00 -4.13
C THR A 129 -0.18 -5.97 -3.00
N ARG A 130 0.65 -5.57 -2.03
CA ARG A 130 0.97 -6.35 -0.82
C ARG A 130 0.88 -5.49 0.42
N ILE A 131 0.43 -6.07 1.52
CA ILE A 131 0.45 -5.46 2.85
C ILE A 131 0.68 -6.55 3.90
N ARG A 132 1.44 -6.23 4.95
CA ARG A 132 1.75 -7.18 6.02
C ARG A 132 1.25 -6.69 7.36
N GLY A 133 0.87 -7.64 8.21
CA GLY A 133 0.44 -7.37 9.58
C GLY A 133 1.02 -8.35 10.58
N ILE A 134 1.09 -7.90 11.82
CA ILE A 134 1.40 -8.74 12.98
C ILE A 134 0.20 -8.70 13.92
N PHE A 135 -0.35 -9.88 14.19
CA PHE A 135 -1.44 -10.12 15.10
C PHE A 135 -0.92 -10.65 16.43
N ARG A 136 -1.61 -10.30 17.52
CA ARG A 136 -1.36 -10.81 18.87
C ARG A 136 -2.63 -11.45 19.42
N LYS A 137 -2.49 -12.61 20.07
CA LYS A 137 -3.59 -13.23 20.83
C LYS A 137 -3.70 -12.54 22.19
N THR A 138 -4.72 -11.70 22.36
CA THR A 138 -4.96 -10.93 23.60
C THR A 138 -6.17 -11.42 24.39
N GLY A 139 -7.05 -12.19 23.74
CA GLY A 139 -8.26 -12.78 24.32
C GLY A 139 -8.21 -14.30 24.44
N THR A 140 -9.40 -14.90 24.40
CA THR A 140 -9.67 -16.33 24.54
C THR A 140 -10.36 -16.88 23.30
N ASP A 141 -10.41 -18.20 23.15
CA ASP A 141 -11.05 -18.85 21.99
C ASP A 141 -12.57 -18.58 21.88
N ALA A 142 -13.19 -18.04 22.92
CA ALA A 142 -14.61 -17.64 22.92
C ALA A 142 -14.84 -16.21 22.39
N ASP A 143 -13.78 -15.42 22.25
CA ASP A 143 -13.84 -14.06 21.74
C ASP A 143 -13.92 -14.04 20.20
N PRO A 144 -14.39 -12.95 19.56
CA PRO A 144 -14.33 -12.81 18.11
C PRO A 144 -12.93 -13.11 17.58
N TYR A 145 -12.86 -13.86 16.48
CA TYR A 145 -11.60 -14.31 15.88
C TYR A 145 -10.67 -14.98 16.88
N MET A 146 -11.22 -15.73 17.85
CA MET A 146 -10.46 -16.43 18.89
C MET A 146 -9.54 -15.52 19.73
N GLY A 147 -9.89 -14.22 19.83
CA GLY A 147 -9.12 -13.25 20.61
C GLY A 147 -7.86 -12.72 19.93
N TRP A 148 -7.69 -12.95 18.62
CA TRP A 148 -6.65 -12.34 17.81
C TRP A 148 -6.97 -10.88 17.48
N THR A 149 -5.97 -10.01 17.61
CA THR A 149 -6.08 -8.57 17.32
C THR A 149 -4.85 -8.10 16.53
N LEU A 150 -5.05 -7.23 15.53
CA LEU A 150 -3.96 -6.59 14.81
C LEU A 150 -3.15 -5.69 15.77
N GLU A 151 -1.86 -6.00 15.93
CA GLU A 151 -0.91 -5.24 16.76
C GLU A 151 -0.14 -4.23 15.90
N ARG A 152 0.33 -4.66 14.73
CA ARG A 152 1.17 -3.86 13.84
C ARG A 152 0.82 -4.05 12.38
N ILE A 153 1.05 -3.02 11.58
CA ILE A 153 0.81 -3.01 10.14
C ILE A 153 2.01 -2.39 9.41
N SER A 154 2.35 -2.90 8.23
CA SER A 154 3.35 -2.29 7.36
C SER A 154 2.77 -1.15 6.52
N CYS A 155 3.59 -0.47 5.73
CA CYS A 155 3.07 0.20 4.53
C CYS A 155 2.46 -0.84 3.59
N ALA A 156 1.45 -0.47 2.81
CA ALA A 156 1.07 -1.26 1.64
C ALA A 156 1.96 -0.84 0.47
N VAL A 157 2.35 -1.79 -0.37
CA VAL A 157 3.15 -1.54 -1.57
C VAL A 157 2.41 -2.07 -2.78
N GLY A 158 2.46 -1.36 -3.89
CA GLY A 158 1.88 -1.77 -5.16
C GLY A 158 2.91 -1.60 -6.26
N SER A 159 3.17 -2.63 -7.05
CA SER A 159 4.18 -2.56 -8.11
C SER A 159 3.70 -3.27 -9.36
N SER A 160 4.06 -2.73 -10.52
CA SER A 160 3.84 -3.41 -11.79
C SER A 160 4.64 -4.71 -11.85
N ASP A 161 4.09 -5.77 -12.46
CA ASP A 161 4.71 -7.10 -12.44
C ASP A 161 6.12 -7.15 -13.06
N ASN A 162 6.45 -6.18 -13.93
CA ASN A 162 7.76 -6.01 -14.55
C ASN A 162 8.36 -4.61 -14.28
N SER A 163 8.11 -4.05 -13.09
CA SER A 163 8.59 -2.71 -12.74
C SER A 163 10.11 -2.57 -12.93
N SER A 164 10.53 -1.52 -13.64
CA SER A 164 11.93 -1.10 -13.71
C SER A 164 12.23 0.07 -12.76
N VAL A 165 11.18 0.77 -12.30
CA VAL A 165 11.28 1.83 -11.31
C VAL A 165 11.04 1.29 -9.90
N SER A 166 11.69 1.89 -8.91
CA SER A 166 11.48 1.61 -7.50
C SER A 166 11.70 2.84 -6.65
N ILE A 167 10.91 2.97 -5.58
CA ILE A 167 11.09 3.97 -4.53
C ILE A 167 12.09 3.38 -3.53
N ASP A 168 13.24 4.03 -3.36
CA ASP A 168 14.28 3.59 -2.42
C ASP A 168 13.98 4.08 -0.99
N SER A 169 13.52 5.33 -0.87
CA SER A 169 13.15 5.92 0.42
C SER A 169 12.25 7.14 0.26
N ILE A 170 11.49 7.42 1.31
CA ILE A 170 10.62 8.59 1.41
C ILE A 170 10.97 9.32 2.70
N LYS A 171 11.37 10.59 2.56
CA LYS A 171 11.62 11.48 3.69
C LYS A 171 10.44 12.44 3.84
N LEU A 172 9.87 12.48 5.02
CA LEU A 172 8.83 13.43 5.42
C LEU A 172 9.42 14.36 6.48
N LEU A 173 9.32 15.67 6.23
CA LEU A 173 9.74 16.69 7.16
C LEU A 173 8.53 17.52 7.57
N THR A 174 8.21 17.47 8.86
CA THR A 174 7.21 18.33 9.48
C THR A 174 7.90 19.52 10.17
N GLN A 175 7.14 20.34 10.90
CA GLN A 175 7.75 21.42 11.69
C GLN A 175 8.57 20.89 12.88
N THR A 176 8.27 19.69 13.35
CA THR A 176 8.82 19.13 14.60
C THR A 176 9.62 17.87 14.39
N ASP A 177 9.33 17.11 13.34
CA ASP A 177 9.81 15.75 13.17
C ASP A 177 10.33 15.50 11.76
N GLU A 178 11.29 14.58 11.67
CA GLU A 178 11.78 14.01 10.43
C GLU A 178 11.50 12.50 10.47
N ILE A 179 10.76 12.02 9.47
CA ILE A 179 10.41 10.62 9.30
C ILE A 179 11.07 10.13 8.01
N LEU A 180 11.83 9.05 8.11
CA LEU A 180 12.48 8.42 6.97
C LEU A 180 11.96 6.99 6.85
N LEU A 181 11.24 6.73 5.77
CA LEU A 181 10.80 5.40 5.37
C LEU A 181 11.82 4.85 4.37
N GLN A 182 12.23 3.59 4.52
CA GLN A 182 13.21 2.96 3.63
C GLN A 182 12.68 1.63 3.09
N ALA A 183 12.92 1.38 1.81
CA ALA A 183 12.60 0.09 1.21
C ALA A 183 13.43 -1.05 1.86
N PRO A 184 12.90 -2.28 1.94
CA PRO A 184 11.52 -2.67 1.59
C PRO A 184 10.48 -2.16 2.61
N PHE A 185 9.47 -1.43 2.16
CA PHE A 185 8.50 -0.73 3.02
C PHE A 185 7.52 -1.68 3.72
N GLU A 186 7.32 -2.86 3.15
CA GLU A 186 6.53 -3.95 3.71
C GLU A 186 7.21 -4.62 4.93
N GLU A 187 8.50 -4.36 5.18
CA GLU A 187 9.22 -4.85 6.36
C GLU A 187 9.22 -3.84 7.53
N GLU A 188 8.80 -2.60 7.30
CA GLU A 188 8.70 -1.57 8.33
C GLU A 188 7.31 -1.59 8.97
N PHE A 189 7.22 -2.03 10.23
CA PHE A 189 5.96 -2.19 10.95
C PHE A 189 5.68 -1.05 11.92
N PHE A 190 4.48 -0.48 11.82
CA PHE A 190 3.94 0.50 12.74
C PHE A 190 2.94 -0.15 13.69
N HIS A 191 3.04 0.15 14.98
CA HIS A 191 2.00 -0.26 15.92
C HIS A 191 0.71 0.53 15.64
N VAL A 192 -0.44 -0.14 15.61
CA VAL A 192 -1.71 0.49 15.19
C VAL A 192 -2.13 1.65 16.10
N ASP A 193 -1.80 1.58 17.39
CA ASP A 193 -2.05 2.66 18.36
C ASP A 193 -1.04 3.83 18.31
N SER A 194 0.06 3.66 17.57
CA SER A 194 1.14 4.64 17.47
C SER A 194 1.64 4.82 16.03
N LEU A 195 0.70 4.85 15.08
CA LEU A 195 0.98 5.24 13.70
C LEU A 195 1.58 6.66 13.64
N VAL A 196 2.14 7.00 12.49
CA VAL A 196 2.58 8.37 12.18
C VAL A 196 1.39 9.33 12.38
N LYS A 197 1.63 10.43 13.10
CA LYS A 197 0.59 11.42 13.42
C LYS A 197 0.94 12.76 12.79
N PHE A 198 -0.04 13.36 12.15
CA PHE A 198 0.05 14.74 11.66
C PHE A 198 -1.06 15.58 12.28
N LYS A 199 -0.77 16.86 12.49
CA LYS A 199 -1.81 17.83 12.86
C LYS A 199 -2.67 18.15 11.65
N SER A 200 -3.93 18.51 11.90
CA SER A 200 -4.82 18.96 10.85
C SER A 200 -4.22 20.13 10.06
N LEU A 201 -4.18 19.99 8.73
CA LEU A 201 -3.58 20.96 7.80
C LEU A 201 -2.09 21.22 8.03
N GLU A 202 -1.39 20.34 8.75
CA GLU A 202 0.06 20.41 8.87
C GLU A 202 0.70 20.29 7.49
N GLN A 203 1.58 21.24 7.17
CA GLN A 203 2.38 21.17 5.96
C GLN A 203 3.57 20.24 6.19
N ILE A 204 3.67 19.22 5.33
CA ILE A 204 4.75 18.24 5.29
C ILE A 204 5.53 18.46 4.00
N SER A 205 6.85 18.61 4.12
CA SER A 205 7.75 18.57 2.96
C SER A 205 8.14 17.13 2.70
N ILE A 206 8.06 16.72 1.43
CA ILE A 206 8.28 15.34 1.01
C ILE A 206 9.48 15.32 0.08
N THR A 207 10.42 14.41 0.32
CA THR A 207 11.45 14.05 -0.64
C THR A 207 11.37 12.55 -0.89
N LEU A 208 11.10 12.18 -2.13
CA LEU A 208 11.08 10.79 -2.60
C LEU A 208 12.36 10.52 -3.39
N TYR A 209 13.04 9.43 -3.06
CA TYR A 209 14.23 8.96 -3.75
C TYR A 209 13.89 7.71 -4.55
N ALA A 210 14.20 7.74 -5.85
CA ALA A 210 13.96 6.66 -6.79
C ALA A 210 15.26 6.14 -7.38
N ASN A 211 15.23 4.89 -7.85
CA ASN A 211 16.35 4.22 -8.51
C ASN A 211 16.66 4.75 -9.93
N ASP A 212 15.73 5.50 -10.55
CA ASP A 212 15.80 5.96 -11.94
C ASP A 212 15.45 7.45 -12.06
N GLU A 213 16.20 8.18 -12.91
CA GLU A 213 16.06 9.63 -13.08
C GLU A 213 14.91 10.04 -14.02
N GLU A 214 14.49 9.16 -14.92
CA GLU A 214 13.41 9.39 -15.90
C GLU A 214 12.06 8.94 -15.33
N THR A 215 11.77 9.43 -14.14
CA THR A 215 10.56 9.09 -13.38
C THR A 215 9.70 10.31 -13.13
N VAL A 216 8.44 10.08 -12.80
CA VAL A 216 7.48 11.08 -12.34
C VAL A 216 6.87 10.58 -11.05
N ALA A 217 6.95 11.39 -10.00
CA ALA A 217 6.36 11.08 -8.72
C ALA A 217 5.10 11.91 -8.47
N HIS A 218 4.10 11.30 -7.84
CA HIS A 218 2.89 11.96 -7.40
C HIS A 218 2.59 11.57 -5.96
N LEU A 219 1.98 12.51 -5.24
CA LEU A 219 1.26 12.20 -4.01
C LEU A 219 -0.21 12.05 -4.34
N HIS A 220 -0.77 10.88 -4.06
CA HIS A 220 -2.18 10.61 -4.13
C HIS A 220 -2.81 10.61 -2.72
N THR A 221 -3.77 11.51 -2.51
CA THR A 221 -4.58 11.57 -1.29
C THR A 221 -6.07 11.71 -1.58
N ILE A 222 -6.91 11.17 -0.69
CA ILE A 222 -8.37 11.16 -0.82
C ILE A 222 -8.98 12.15 0.18
N LEU A 223 -9.29 13.39 -0.26
CA LEU A 223 -9.89 14.42 0.61
C LEU A 223 -11.42 14.51 0.42
N LEU A 224 -11.86 15.09 -0.71
CA LEU A 224 -13.24 15.13 -1.21
C LEU A 224 -13.35 14.51 -2.62
N TRP A 225 -12.20 14.42 -3.29
CA TRP A 225 -11.95 13.85 -4.61
C TRP A 225 -10.52 13.30 -4.56
N PRO A 226 -10.16 12.30 -5.37
CA PRO A 226 -8.77 11.86 -5.49
C PRO A 226 -7.92 13.01 -6.05
N VAL A 227 -6.91 13.43 -5.29
CA VAL A 227 -5.96 14.47 -5.70
C VAL A 227 -4.61 13.79 -5.93
N ARG A 228 -4.06 13.96 -7.14
CA ARG A 228 -2.69 13.58 -7.50
C ARG A 228 -1.86 14.85 -7.66
N ASP A 229 -1.05 15.15 -6.65
CA ASP A 229 -0.14 16.29 -6.66
C ASP A 229 1.23 15.84 -7.18
N THR A 230 1.64 16.35 -8.34
CA THR A 230 2.93 16.01 -8.95
C THR A 230 4.09 16.63 -8.16
N PHE A 231 5.15 15.85 -7.95
CA PHE A 231 6.39 16.32 -7.36
C PHE A 231 7.29 16.97 -8.41
N SER A 232 8.09 17.94 -7.97
CA SER A 232 9.15 18.52 -8.79
C SER A 232 10.32 17.54 -8.88
N ASN A 233 10.78 17.22 -10.10
CA ASN A 233 11.97 16.40 -10.30
C ASN A 233 13.23 17.27 -10.12
N ALA A 234 14.00 17.00 -9.06
CA ALA A 234 15.25 17.70 -8.72
C ALA A 234 16.49 17.11 -9.43
N GLY A 235 16.30 16.06 -10.25
CA GLY A 235 17.34 15.28 -10.91
C GLY A 235 17.90 14.17 -10.01
N GLY A 236 18.62 13.22 -10.62
CA GLY A 236 19.27 12.14 -9.86
C GLY A 236 18.32 11.18 -9.15
N GLY A 237 17.08 11.04 -9.64
CA GLY A 237 16.03 10.23 -9.01
C GLY A 237 15.40 10.88 -7.78
N VAL A 238 15.62 12.19 -7.56
CA VAL A 238 15.08 12.92 -6.41
C VAL A 238 13.84 13.70 -6.82
N HIS A 239 12.74 13.50 -6.10
CA HIS A 239 11.47 14.18 -6.30
C HIS A 239 11.04 14.92 -5.04
N GLU A 240 10.66 16.19 -5.17
CA GLU A 240 10.30 17.06 -4.05
C GLU A 240 8.87 17.56 -4.16
N GLY A 241 8.13 17.49 -3.07
CA GLY A 241 6.75 17.93 -3.01
C GLY A 241 6.40 18.51 -1.65
N THR A 242 5.19 19.08 -1.57
CA THR A 242 4.60 19.47 -0.29
C THR A 242 3.19 18.92 -0.20
N TRP A 243 2.79 18.61 1.02
CA TRP A 243 1.49 18.04 1.31
C TRP A 243 0.90 18.75 2.52
N ASN A 244 -0.40 19.02 2.50
CA ASN A 244 -1.11 19.44 3.70
C ASN A 244 -1.92 18.26 4.22
N ALA A 245 -1.64 17.83 5.45
CA ALA A 245 -2.39 16.77 6.09
C ALA A 245 -3.89 17.10 6.13
N GLN A 246 -4.74 16.08 6.09
CA GLN A 246 -6.19 16.27 6.05
C GLN A 246 -6.76 16.92 7.32
N LEU A 247 -7.98 17.44 7.22
CA LEU A 247 -8.59 18.26 8.26
C LEU A 247 -9.22 17.46 9.42
N TRP A 248 -9.66 16.23 9.18
CA TRP A 248 -10.52 15.50 10.13
C TRP A 248 -9.77 14.34 10.77
N GLU A 249 -9.91 14.22 12.09
CA GLU A 249 -9.32 13.14 12.87
C GLU A 249 -9.81 11.78 12.38
N SER A 250 -8.86 10.92 12.02
CA SER A 250 -9.11 9.62 11.39
C SER A 250 -7.81 8.95 10.94
N LEU A 251 -7.88 7.64 10.71
CA LEU A 251 -6.89 6.92 9.90
C LEU A 251 -7.02 7.33 8.43
N ARG A 252 -5.86 7.46 7.78
CA ARG A 252 -5.72 7.85 6.38
C ARG A 252 -4.52 7.15 5.75
N TYR A 253 -4.46 7.23 4.43
CA TYR A 253 -3.35 6.75 3.63
C TYR A 253 -2.79 7.89 2.78
N ALA A 254 -1.47 8.02 2.79
CA ALA A 254 -0.73 8.83 1.84
C ALA A 254 -0.11 7.89 0.82
N ILE A 255 -0.47 8.04 -0.45
CA ILE A 255 -0.04 7.16 -1.52
C ILE A 255 1.05 7.88 -2.31
N PHE A 256 2.24 7.32 -2.37
CA PHE A 256 3.36 7.82 -3.14
C PHE A 256 3.45 7.00 -4.42
N ASP A 257 3.03 7.59 -5.54
CA ASP A 257 3.05 6.96 -6.85
C ASP A 257 4.35 7.35 -7.57
N LEU A 258 5.15 6.37 -7.98
CA LEU A 258 6.31 6.56 -8.86
C LEU A 258 6.04 5.85 -10.19
N MET A 259 6.21 6.57 -11.30
CA MET A 259 6.03 6.01 -12.64
C MET A 259 7.23 6.34 -13.51
N LYS A 260 7.55 5.47 -14.48
CA LYS A 260 8.45 5.84 -15.57
C LYS A 260 7.81 6.98 -16.38
N ALA A 261 8.60 7.95 -16.82
CA ALA A 261 8.10 9.08 -17.59
C ALA A 261 7.38 8.64 -18.88
N SER A 262 7.89 7.62 -19.57
CA SER A 262 7.26 7.05 -20.77
C SER A 262 5.86 6.48 -20.51
N SER A 263 5.57 6.01 -19.29
CA SER A 263 4.23 5.56 -18.90
C SER A 263 3.18 6.67 -18.98
N LEU A 264 3.59 7.95 -18.89
CA LEU A 264 2.67 9.09 -18.87
C LEU A 264 2.82 10.04 -20.07
N TYR A 265 4.00 10.12 -20.68
CA TYR A 265 4.27 11.07 -21.76
C TYR A 265 4.36 10.45 -23.15
N GLU A 266 4.41 9.12 -23.26
CA GLU A 266 4.51 8.42 -24.53
C GLU A 266 3.29 7.52 -24.76
N GLN A 267 2.69 7.55 -25.94
CA GLN A 267 1.51 6.74 -26.25
C GLN A 267 1.78 5.23 -26.09
N ASP A 268 2.94 4.76 -26.55
CA ASP A 268 3.31 3.34 -26.59
C ASP A 268 4.12 2.89 -25.36
N GLY A 269 4.35 3.78 -24.38
CA GLY A 269 5.08 3.44 -23.15
C GLY A 269 4.26 2.53 -22.24
N GLU A 270 4.89 1.48 -21.71
CA GLU A 270 4.26 0.49 -20.81
C GLU A 270 3.91 1.08 -19.43
N TYR A 271 3.02 0.43 -18.69
CA TYR A 271 2.76 0.75 -17.29
C TYR A 271 3.90 0.25 -16.41
N ASP A 272 4.78 1.16 -15.99
CA ASP A 272 5.93 0.88 -15.13
C ASP A 272 5.81 1.75 -13.88
N TYR A 273 5.48 1.10 -12.77
CA TYR A 273 4.95 1.73 -11.57
C TYR A 273 5.48 1.05 -10.30
N ASP A 274 5.79 1.89 -9.32
CA ASP A 274 6.02 1.51 -7.94
C ASP A 274 5.29 2.48 -6.99
N GLY A 275 4.62 1.93 -5.99
CA GLY A 275 3.67 2.64 -5.15
C GLY A 275 3.81 2.27 -3.69
N VAL A 276 3.78 3.27 -2.81
CA VAL A 276 3.84 3.07 -1.36
C VAL A 276 2.66 3.78 -0.69
N LEU A 277 1.88 3.05 0.09
CA LEU A 277 0.77 3.58 0.89
C LEU A 277 1.20 3.60 2.36
N LEU A 278 1.44 4.79 2.89
CA LEU A 278 1.76 5.02 4.29
C LEU A 278 0.46 5.19 5.10
N PRO A 279 0.17 4.31 6.09
CA PRO A 279 -0.88 4.58 7.07
C PRO A 279 -0.46 5.69 8.02
N TYR A 280 -1.35 6.66 8.24
CA TYR A 280 -1.14 7.75 9.20
C TYR A 280 -2.45 8.21 9.85
N VAL A 281 -2.35 8.93 10.96
CA VAL A 281 -3.50 9.45 11.70
C VAL A 281 -3.45 10.97 11.73
N ILE A 282 -4.58 11.61 11.45
CA ILE A 282 -4.79 13.03 11.78
C ILE A 282 -5.16 13.13 13.25
N SER A 283 -4.42 13.94 14.02
CA SER A 283 -4.71 14.21 15.42
C SER A 283 -4.85 15.71 15.68
N ASN A 284 -5.90 16.09 16.41
CA ASN A 284 -6.19 17.48 16.75
C ASN A 284 -5.68 17.89 18.14
N GLU A 285 -4.93 17.01 18.81
CA GLU A 285 -4.37 17.24 20.15
C GLU A 285 -3.05 18.02 20.14
#